data_AF-Q8CG12-F1
#
_entry.id   AF-Q8CG12-F1
#
_cell.length_a   1.000
_cell.length_b   1.000
_cell.length_c   1.000
_cell.angle_alpha   90.00
_cell.angle_beta   90.00
_cell.angle_gamma   90.00
#
_symmetry.space_group_name_H-M   'P 1'
#
loop_
_entity.id
_entity.type
_entity.pdbx_description
1 polymer ?
#
loop_
_entity_poly.entity_id
_entity_poly.type
_entity_poly.pdbx_seq_one_letter_code
_entity_poly.pdbx_strand_id
1 'polypeptide(L)'
;YENNVITIDLMQNSSQKTQDDVDIADVAYYFEKDVKGESLFHSSKSMDLRVNGEPLDLDPGQTLIYYVDEKAPEFSMQGLTAGIIAVIVVVSLAVIAGIVVLVISTRKKSAKYEKAEIKEMGEIHRELNA
;
A
#
# COMPACT_ATOMS: atom_id res chain seq x y z
N TYR A 1 19.32 -5.00 -24.54
CA TYR A 1 19.73 -4.73 -23.15
C TYR A 1 19.67 -3.25 -22.93
N GLU A 2 18.59 -2.78 -22.34
CA GLU A 2 18.48 -1.41 -21.85
C GLU A 2 18.67 -1.49 -20.32
N ASN A 3 19.61 -0.71 -19.78
CA ASN A 3 19.77 -0.47 -18.33
C ASN A 3 20.35 -1.60 -17.46
N ASN A 4 21.33 -2.40 -17.92
CA ASN A 4 22.01 -3.43 -17.11
C ASN A 4 21.07 -4.45 -16.41
N VAL A 5 19.84 -4.61 -16.92
CA VAL A 5 18.84 -5.53 -16.38
C VAL A 5 18.64 -6.70 -17.33
N ILE A 6 18.67 -7.92 -16.77
CA ILE A 6 18.31 -9.16 -17.44
C ILE A 6 16.87 -9.49 -17.04
N THR A 7 15.96 -9.63 -18.00
CA THR A 7 14.60 -10.14 -17.75
C THR A 7 14.47 -11.54 -18.34
N ILE A 8 14.03 -12.49 -17.51
CA ILE A 8 13.83 -13.89 -17.88
C ILE A 8 12.41 -14.26 -17.52
N ASP A 9 11.61 -14.62 -18.53
CA ASP A 9 10.25 -15.12 -18.33
C ASP A 9 10.26 -16.65 -18.34
N LEU A 10 10.03 -17.26 -17.17
CA LEU A 10 9.85 -18.70 -17.02
C LEU A 10 8.37 -19.02 -17.00
N MET A 11 7.91 -19.83 -17.97
CA MET A 11 6.50 -20.25 -18.07
C MET A 11 6.42 -21.77 -18.21
N GLN A 12 5.71 -22.41 -17.30
CA GLN A 12 5.51 -23.85 -17.29
C GLN A 12 4.02 -24.13 -17.11
N ASN A 13 3.41 -24.78 -18.10
CA ASN A 13 2.02 -25.18 -18.01
C ASN A 13 1.92 -26.54 -17.30
N SER A 14 1.01 -26.66 -16.33
CA SER A 14 0.78 -27.91 -15.59
C SER A 14 0.49 -29.12 -16.50
N SER A 15 -0.14 -28.90 -17.66
CA SER A 15 -0.44 -29.96 -18.63
C SER A 15 0.78 -30.48 -19.41
N GLN A 16 1.88 -29.72 -19.41
CA GLN A 16 3.11 -30.05 -20.13
C GLN A 16 4.20 -30.61 -19.22
N LYS A 17 4.00 -30.54 -17.89
CA LYS A 17 4.94 -31.03 -16.89
C LYS A 17 4.78 -32.54 -16.70
N THR A 18 5.86 -33.29 -16.92
CA THR A 18 5.95 -34.71 -16.59
C THR A 18 6.45 -34.89 -15.15
N GLN A 19 6.32 -36.10 -14.60
CA GLN A 19 6.68 -36.38 -13.20
C GLN A 19 8.17 -36.11 -12.90
N ASP A 20 9.04 -36.25 -13.89
CA ASP A 20 10.49 -36.09 -13.75
C ASP A 20 10.96 -34.66 -14.05
N ASP A 21 10.06 -33.78 -14.49
CA ASP A 21 10.39 -32.38 -14.77
C ASP A 21 10.48 -31.55 -13.49
N VAL A 22 11.52 -30.73 -13.43
CA VAL A 22 11.70 -29.75 -12.36
C VAL A 22 10.64 -28.65 -12.43
N ASP A 23 10.21 -28.17 -11.27
CA ASP A 23 9.30 -27.04 -11.19
C ASP A 23 10.03 -25.72 -11.46
N ILE A 24 9.42 -24.79 -12.18
CA ILE A 24 10.00 -23.45 -12.37
C ILE A 24 10.18 -22.70 -11.05
N ALA A 25 9.36 -22.99 -10.04
CA ALA A 25 9.56 -22.45 -8.69
C ALA A 25 10.85 -22.98 -8.06
N ASP A 26 11.17 -24.27 -8.28
CA ASP A 26 12.42 -24.86 -7.81
C ASP A 26 13.61 -24.23 -8.56
N VAL A 27 13.53 -24.08 -9.88
CA VAL A 27 14.58 -23.44 -10.69
C VAL A 27 14.87 -22.02 -10.17
N ALA A 28 13.83 -21.22 -9.95
CA ALA A 28 13.96 -19.87 -9.42
C ALA A 28 14.55 -19.86 -8.01
N TYR A 29 14.18 -20.82 -7.17
CA TYR A 29 14.70 -20.95 -5.81
C TYR A 29 16.20 -21.32 -5.78
N TYR A 30 16.63 -22.27 -6.60
CA TYR A 30 18.05 -22.60 -6.73
C TYR A 30 18.85 -21.42 -7.28
N PHE A 31 18.30 -20.70 -8.27
CA PHE A 31 18.90 -19.46 -8.77
C PHE A 31 19.07 -18.41 -7.67
N GLU A 32 18.03 -18.17 -6.86
CA GLU A 32 18.11 -17.24 -5.73
C GLU A 32 19.25 -17.62 -4.76
N LYS A 33 19.38 -18.91 -4.46
CA LYS A 33 20.43 -19.44 -3.60
C LYS A 33 21.82 -19.25 -4.19
N ASP A 34 21.99 -19.51 -5.47
CA ASP A 34 23.26 -19.33 -6.17
C ASP A 34 23.70 -17.85 -6.21
N VAL A 35 22.78 -16.92 -6.46
CA VAL A 35 23.05 -15.47 -6.47
C VAL A 35 23.40 -14.96 -5.06
N LYS A 36 22.79 -15.51 -4.01
CA LYS A 36 23.10 -15.16 -2.62
C LYS A 36 24.37 -15.82 -2.07
N GLY A 37 25.05 -16.66 -2.86
CA GLY A 37 26.23 -17.42 -2.39
C GLY A 37 25.87 -18.54 -1.42
N GLU A 38 24.62 -18.98 -1.40
CA GLU A 38 24.08 -20.07 -0.58
C GLU A 38 23.78 -21.31 -1.44
N SER A 39 24.61 -21.56 -2.46
CA SER A 39 24.37 -22.62 -3.46
C SER A 39 24.11 -23.98 -2.79
N LEU A 40 23.08 -24.68 -3.29
CA LEU A 40 22.67 -25.98 -2.79
C LEU A 40 23.44 -27.13 -3.44
N PHE A 41 24.25 -26.85 -4.47
CA PHE A 41 25.05 -27.86 -5.15
C PHE A 41 26.33 -28.15 -4.37
N HIS A 42 26.62 -29.44 -4.15
CA HIS A 42 27.78 -29.88 -3.37
C HIS A 42 29.14 -29.38 -3.90
N SER A 43 29.23 -29.10 -5.20
CA SER A 43 30.50 -28.82 -5.89
C SER A 43 30.75 -27.34 -6.17
N SER A 44 29.75 -26.46 -6.01
CA SER A 44 29.85 -25.03 -6.33
C SER A 44 29.36 -24.21 -5.15
N LYS A 45 30.14 -23.21 -4.74
CA LYS A 45 29.75 -22.30 -3.65
C LYS A 45 28.98 -21.08 -4.14
N SER A 46 29.03 -20.77 -5.43
CA SER A 46 28.43 -19.58 -6.04
C SER A 46 28.23 -19.77 -7.54
N MET A 47 27.38 -18.93 -8.14
CA MET A 47 27.22 -18.84 -9.58
C MET A 47 28.51 -18.31 -10.25
N ASP A 48 29.04 -19.02 -11.26
CA ASP A 48 30.14 -18.57 -12.14
C ASP A 48 29.63 -18.53 -13.59
N LEU A 49 28.79 -17.53 -13.88
CA LEU A 49 28.29 -17.29 -15.23
C LEU A 49 29.22 -16.32 -15.97
N ARG A 50 29.64 -16.67 -17.18
CA ARG A 50 30.58 -15.86 -17.97
C ARG A 50 30.01 -15.54 -19.35
N VAL A 51 30.18 -14.30 -19.79
CA VAL A 51 29.78 -13.83 -21.12
C VAL A 51 31.04 -13.39 -21.85
N ASN A 52 31.35 -14.03 -22.99
CA ASN A 52 32.59 -13.79 -23.74
C ASN A 52 33.88 -13.92 -22.91
N GLY A 53 33.87 -14.80 -21.89
CA GLY A 53 35.01 -15.03 -21.00
C GLY A 53 35.06 -14.12 -19.77
N GLU A 54 34.28 -13.04 -19.74
CA GLU A 54 34.18 -12.14 -18.59
C GLU A 54 33.11 -12.65 -17.60
N PRO A 55 33.37 -12.62 -16.28
CA PRO A 55 32.39 -12.99 -15.27
C PRO A 55 31.23 -11.99 -15.26
N LEU A 56 30.02 -12.52 -15.17
CA LEU A 56 28.81 -11.73 -14.99
C LEU A 56 28.60 -11.50 -13.49
N ASP A 57 28.85 -10.27 -13.05
CA ASP A 57 28.62 -9.86 -11.67
C ASP A 57 27.14 -9.49 -11.48
N LEU A 58 26.45 -10.27 -10.64
CA LEU A 58 25.03 -10.07 -10.32
C LEU A 58 24.93 -9.43 -8.94
N ASP A 59 24.19 -8.33 -8.82
CA ASP A 59 23.89 -7.72 -7.53
C ASP A 59 22.74 -8.49 -6.83
N PRO A 60 22.97 -9.17 -5.70
CA PRO A 60 21.93 -9.91 -4.99
C PRO A 60 20.82 -9.01 -4.43
N GLY A 61 21.13 -7.74 -4.14
CA GLY A 61 20.16 -6.77 -3.61
C GLY A 61 19.24 -6.18 -4.69
N GLN A 62 19.63 -6.27 -5.96
CA GLN A 62 18.84 -5.80 -7.10
C GLN A 62 18.26 -6.93 -7.96
N THR A 63 18.62 -8.18 -7.67
CA THR A 63 18.03 -9.35 -8.33
C THR A 63 16.66 -9.65 -7.71
N LEU A 64 15.61 -9.57 -8.52
CA LEU A 64 14.22 -9.74 -8.09
C LEU A 64 13.58 -10.93 -8.81
N ILE A 65 12.76 -11.69 -8.08
CA ILE A 65 11.99 -12.82 -8.60
C ILE A 65 10.51 -12.52 -8.36
N TYR A 66 9.71 -12.54 -9.42
CA TYR A 66 8.27 -12.32 -9.37
C TYR A 66 7.54 -13.61 -9.69
N TYR A 67 6.67 -14.05 -8.78
CA TYR A 67 5.82 -15.22 -8.98
C TYR A 67 4.46 -14.77 -9.51
N VAL A 68 4.01 -15.38 -10.60
CA VAL A 68 2.72 -15.10 -11.23
C VAL A 68 1.91 -16.39 -11.25
N ASP A 69 0.85 -16.44 -10.45
CA ASP A 69 -0.06 -17.59 -10.40
C ASP A 69 -1.12 -17.52 -11.52
N GLU A 70 -1.63 -18.70 -11.91
CA GLU A 70 -2.74 -18.81 -12.88
C GLU A 70 -4.05 -18.16 -12.37
N LYS A 71 -4.23 -18.14 -11.04
CA LYS A 71 -5.37 -17.52 -10.38
C LYS A 71 -4.93 -16.26 -9.65
N ALA A 72 -5.78 -15.24 -9.68
CA ALA A 72 -5.53 -14.02 -8.91
C ALA A 72 -5.44 -14.35 -7.41
N PRO A 73 -4.52 -13.72 -6.67
CA PRO A 73 -4.36 -13.95 -5.24
C PRO A 73 -5.62 -13.54 -4.48
N GLU A 74 -6.09 -14.42 -3.59
CA GLU A 74 -7.15 -14.10 -2.65
C GLU A 74 -6.54 -13.40 -1.43
N PHE A 75 -6.44 -12.07 -1.50
CA PHE A 75 -6.04 -11.28 -0.35
C PHE A 75 -7.16 -11.28 0.69
N SER A 76 -6.93 -11.97 1.82
CA SER A 76 -7.83 -11.88 2.95
C SER A 76 -7.81 -10.47 3.53
N MET A 77 -8.97 -9.93 3.92
CA MET A 77 -9.08 -8.71 4.74
C MET A 77 -8.63 -8.95 6.20
N GLN A 78 -7.54 -9.70 6.40
CA GLN A 78 -6.93 -9.93 7.69
C GLN A 78 -6.48 -8.58 8.28
N GLY A 79 -7.25 -8.11 9.26
CA GLY A 79 -7.04 -6.81 9.90
C GLY A 79 -8.33 -6.00 10.07
N LEU A 80 -9.36 -6.24 9.28
CA LEU A 80 -10.69 -5.64 9.47
C LEU A 80 -11.55 -6.52 10.39
N THR A 81 -11.04 -6.80 11.60
CA THR A 81 -11.83 -7.53 12.60
C THR A 81 -13.05 -6.70 13.01
N ALA A 82 -14.12 -7.38 13.44
CA ALA A 82 -15.34 -6.71 13.91
C ALA A 82 -15.06 -5.63 14.98
N GLY A 83 -14.06 -5.86 15.83
CA GLY A 83 -13.61 -4.90 16.84
C GLY A 83 -13.01 -3.62 16.24
N ILE A 84 -12.13 -3.75 15.25
CA ILE A 84 -11.50 -2.59 14.59
C ILE A 84 -12.54 -1.75 13.84
N ILE A 85 -13.47 -2.41 13.14
CA ILE A 85 -14.58 -1.73 12.45
C ILE A 85 -15.44 -0.96 13.46
N ALA A 86 -15.80 -1.57 14.59
CA ALA A 86 -16.61 -0.91 15.62
C ALA A 86 -15.93 0.37 16.16
N VAL A 87 -14.62 0.34 16.40
CA VAL A 87 -13.86 1.52 16.86
C VAL A 87 -13.87 2.63 15.80
N ILE A 88 -13.61 2.32 14.53
CA ILE A 88 -13.61 3.30 13.44
C ILE A 88 -14.97 4.00 13.31
N VAL A 89 -16.06 3.24 13.42
CA VAL A 89 -17.43 3.78 13.35
C VAL A 89 -17.69 4.76 14.50
N VAL A 90 -17.34 4.39 15.73
CA VAL A 90 -17.54 5.25 16.91
C VAL A 90 -16.75 6.56 16.80
N VAL A 91 -15.47 6.49 16.40
CA VAL A 91 -14.63 7.68 16.20
C VAL A 91 -15.21 8.59 15.12
N SER A 92 -15.65 8.00 14.00
CA SER A 92 -16.26 8.77 12.90
C SER A 92 -17.53 9.49 13.34
N LEU A 93 -18.41 8.82 14.09
CA LEU A 93 -19.63 9.43 14.63
C LEU A 93 -19.32 10.57 15.61
N ALA A 94 -18.32 10.39 16.48
CA ALA A 94 -17.91 11.42 17.43
C ALA A 94 -17.37 12.68 16.71
N VAL A 95 -16.56 12.50 15.66
CA VAL A 95 -16.05 13.61 14.84
C VAL A 95 -17.19 14.35 14.14
N ILE A 96 -18.12 13.62 13.52
CA ILE A 96 -19.29 14.21 12.84
C ILE A 96 -20.13 15.01 13.85
N ALA A 97 -20.44 14.43 15.01
CA ALA A 97 -21.20 15.10 16.05
C ALA A 97 -20.48 16.37 16.55
N GLY A 98 -19.17 16.30 16.75
CA GLY A 98 -18.33 17.44 17.13
C GLY A 98 -18.41 18.58 16.12
N ILE A 99 -18.28 18.27 14.82
CA ILE A 99 -18.39 19.27 13.74
C ILE A 99 -19.79 19.90 13.72
N VAL A 100 -20.85 19.09 13.81
CA VAL A 100 -22.24 19.58 13.80
C VAL A 100 -22.49 20.55 14.95
N VAL A 101 -22.06 20.19 16.16
CA VAL A 101 -22.20 21.07 17.35
C VAL A 101 -21.45 22.38 17.16
N LEU A 102 -20.23 22.31 16.62
CA LEU A 102 -19.38 23.49 16.40
C LEU A 102 -20.00 24.43 15.37
N VAL A 103 -20.54 23.91 14.26
CA VAL A 103 -21.24 24.69 13.23
C VAL A 103 -22.51 25.33 13.78
N ILE A 104 -23.35 24.58 14.50
CA ILE A 104 -24.59 25.14 15.07
C ILE A 104 -24.28 26.22 16.10
N SER A 105 -23.28 25.99 16.95
CA SER A 105 -22.90 26.93 18.03
C SER A 105 -22.33 28.23 17.47
N THR A 106 -21.47 28.15 16.46
CA THR A 106 -20.91 29.34 15.79
C THR A 106 -22.00 30.14 15.09
N ARG A 107 -22.90 29.49 14.33
CA ARG A 107 -24.04 30.19 13.69
C ARG A 107 -24.97 30.87 14.69
N LYS A 108 -25.28 30.21 15.82
CA LYS A 108 -26.13 30.80 16.87
C LYS A 108 -25.49 32.01 17.56
N LYS A 109 -24.16 32.02 17.73
CA LYS A 109 -23.45 33.16 18.31
C LYS A 109 -23.50 34.36 17.36
N SER A 110 -23.15 34.20 16.10
CA SER A 110 -23.20 35.29 15.10
C SER A 110 -24.61 35.87 14.96
N ALA A 111 -25.65 35.03 14.94
CA ALA A 111 -27.03 35.51 14.86
C ALA A 111 -27.50 36.28 16.12
N LYS A 112 -26.88 36.05 17.29
CA LYS A 112 -27.17 36.85 18.49
C LYS A 112 -26.47 38.21 18.44
N TYR A 113 -25.24 38.27 17.94
CA TYR A 113 -24.51 39.53 17.77
C TYR A 113 -25.22 40.43 16.75
N GLU A 114 -25.61 39.88 15.59
CA GLU A 114 -26.33 40.62 14.56
C GLU A 114 -27.67 41.18 15.07
N LYS A 115 -28.41 40.39 15.87
CA LYS A 115 -29.66 40.85 16.48
C LYS A 115 -29.46 41.90 17.58
N ALA A 116 -28.34 41.86 18.30
CA ALA A 116 -28.02 42.86 19.32
C ALA A 116 -27.66 44.20 18.67
N GLU A 117 -26.80 44.19 17.64
CA GLU A 117 -26.45 45.40 16.88
C GLU A 117 -27.67 46.06 16.23
N ILE A 118 -28.56 45.28 15.61
CA ILE A 118 -29.77 45.83 14.98
C ILE A 118 -30.70 46.47 16.03
N LYS A 119 -30.79 45.88 17.22
CA LYS A 119 -31.60 46.43 18.32
C LYS A 119 -30.99 47.73 18.87
N GLU A 120 -29.69 47.77 19.12
CA GLU A 120 -29.00 48.96 19.63
C GLU A 120 -29.05 50.12 18.61
N MET A 121 -28.82 49.85 17.33
CA MET A 121 -28.95 50.86 16.26
C MET A 121 -30.38 51.43 16.16
N GLY A 122 -31.40 50.60 16.38
CA GLY A 122 -32.80 51.03 16.41
C GLY A 122 -33.18 51.88 17.64
N GLU A 123 -32.56 51.61 18.79
CA GLU A 123 -32.78 52.41 20.01
C GLU A 123 -32.07 53.77 19.93
N ILE A 124 -30.85 53.84 19.38
CA ILE A 124 -30.10 55.10 19.17
C ILE A 124 -30.86 56.04 18.21
N HIS A 125 -31.44 55.50 17.13
CA HIS A 125 -32.23 56.31 16.18
C HIS A 125 -33.52 56.86 16.79
N ARG A 126 -34.03 56.23 17.85
CA ARG A 126 -35.22 56.69 18.59
C ARG A 126 -34.86 57.76 19.62
N GLU A 127 -33.71 57.64 20.29
CA GLU A 127 -33.23 58.68 21.21
C GLU A 127 -32.79 59.96 20.49
N LEU A 128 -32.24 59.87 19.27
CA LEU A 128 -31.89 61.06 18.47
C LEU A 128 -33.10 61.82 17.91
N ASN A 129 -34.29 61.21 17.89
CA ASN A 129 -35.53 61.79 17.33
C ASN A 129 -36.57 62.16 18.42
N ALA A 130 -36.18 62.15 19.70
CA ALA A 130 -36.98 62.60 20.84
C ALA A 130 -36.46 63.94 21.38
#